data_AF-A0A1F8QGU9-F1
#
_entry.id   AF-A0A1F8QGU9-F1
#
_cell.length_a   1.000
_cell.length_b   1.000
_cell.length_c   1.000
_cell.angle_alpha   90.00
_cell.angle_beta   90.00
_cell.angle_gamma   90.00
#
_symmetry.space_group_name_H-M   'P 1'
#
loop_
_entity.id
_entity.type
_entity.pdbx_description
1 polymer ?
#
loop_
_entity_poly.entity_id
_entity_poly.type
_entity_poly.pdbx_seq_one_letter_code
_entity_poly.pdbx_strand_id
1 'polypeptide(L)'
;MADQDALNLPQPIDLQNQNPEQPASWKESFLALGPFILWPVFLVLGWLARLLFERPLFPSSLLPFLTFSLVMSPLLGFLVVLAVSVKRAFPRWTMPYWGLVGIFFLYLMTFTGTIAGQNFNGGWWVWLPVMLAAGVGAWLGLRSNRAEWSGQGTRGDWTSISFVLYGMLPAMLVAGYDEVHDSQVMILTSMLILAAGALLHMRSSHLWQRALSLVLGFCLGWGLAAVNLANYWSGRQEIWMDRPGDWWGTLLPMLYSGGIMLCILLLPMLFSVLKGFFLGRRRLGSAS
;
A
#
# COMPACT_ATOMS: atom_id res chain seq x y z
N MET A 1 -41.51 31.79 28.43
CA MET A 1 -40.13 31.39 28.77
C MET A 1 -39.97 29.89 28.51
N ALA A 2 -40.35 29.47 27.29
CA ALA A 2 -40.38 28.10 26.81
C ALA A 2 -40.09 28.17 25.30
N ASP A 3 -39.40 27.15 24.77
CA ASP A 3 -39.03 26.94 23.35
C ASP A 3 -37.82 27.70 22.78
N GLN A 4 -36.65 27.51 23.39
CA GLN A 4 -35.37 27.63 22.66
C GLN A 4 -34.54 26.33 22.59
N ASP A 5 -35.03 25.23 23.18
CA ASP A 5 -34.45 23.89 23.02
C ASP A 5 -34.94 23.18 21.74
N ALA A 6 -35.28 23.96 20.71
CA ALA A 6 -35.59 23.47 19.39
C ALA A 6 -34.32 22.86 18.77
N LEU A 7 -34.10 21.58 19.09
CA LEU A 7 -33.49 20.58 18.23
C LEU A 7 -32.26 21.08 17.46
N ASN A 8 -31.14 21.17 18.17
CA ASN A 8 -29.82 20.94 17.59
C ASN A 8 -29.75 19.47 17.12
N LEU A 9 -30.54 19.12 16.10
CA LEU A 9 -30.34 17.90 15.36
C LEU A 9 -28.92 17.99 14.80
N PRO A 10 -28.08 16.95 14.99
CA PRO A 10 -26.77 16.91 14.38
C PRO A 10 -26.97 17.19 12.89
N GLN A 11 -26.41 18.30 12.41
CA GLN A 11 -26.40 18.60 10.99
C GLN A 11 -25.93 17.32 10.28
N PRO A 12 -26.70 16.80 9.30
CA PRO A 12 -26.29 15.61 8.58
C PRO A 12 -24.86 15.86 8.10
N ILE A 13 -23.94 14.99 8.50
CA ILE A 13 -22.53 15.08 8.14
C ILE A 13 -22.50 15.37 6.65
N ASP A 14 -21.97 16.54 6.28
CA ASP A 14 -22.03 17.06 4.92
C ASP A 14 -21.13 16.22 4.01
N LEU A 15 -21.66 15.07 3.59
CA LEU A 15 -21.01 14.14 2.68
C LEU A 15 -20.95 14.70 1.24
N GLN A 16 -21.58 15.85 0.96
CA GLN A 16 -21.58 16.50 -0.35
C GLN A 16 -20.30 17.29 -0.66
N ASN A 17 -19.46 17.58 0.34
CA ASN A 17 -18.21 18.34 0.13
C ASN A 17 -17.01 17.49 -0.37
N GLN A 18 -17.25 16.36 -1.03
CA GLN A 18 -16.18 15.54 -1.62
C GLN A 18 -15.91 15.92 -3.07
N ASN A 19 -15.62 17.21 -3.34
CA ASN A 19 -15.06 17.58 -4.64
C ASN A 19 -13.72 16.84 -4.80
N PRO A 20 -13.53 15.99 -5.82
CA PRO A 20 -12.31 15.23 -5.95
C PRO A 20 -11.05 16.07 -6.12
N GLU A 21 -11.20 17.33 -6.51
CA GLU A 21 -10.11 18.28 -6.65
C GLU A 21 -9.66 18.87 -5.31
N GLN A 22 -10.48 18.76 -4.25
CA GLN A 22 -10.06 19.23 -2.94
C GLN A 22 -9.03 18.28 -2.31
N PRO A 23 -7.99 18.84 -1.67
CA PRO A 23 -7.00 18.05 -0.94
C PRO A 23 -7.65 17.35 0.25
N ALA A 24 -7.21 16.14 0.56
CA ALA A 24 -7.75 15.39 1.68
C ALA A 24 -7.50 16.11 3.01
N SER A 25 -8.38 15.89 3.98
CA SER A 25 -8.18 16.42 5.33
C SER A 25 -6.89 15.86 5.94
N TRP A 26 -6.29 16.59 6.90
CA TRP A 26 -5.10 16.09 7.60
C TRP A 26 -5.33 14.75 8.28
N LYS A 27 -6.52 14.55 8.87
CA LYS A 27 -6.89 13.27 9.52
C LYS A 27 -6.86 12.12 8.52
N GLU A 28 -7.47 12.29 7.35
CA GLU A 28 -7.44 11.26 6.29
C GLU A 28 -6.04 11.05 5.73
N SER A 29 -5.27 12.13 5.58
CA SER A 29 -3.90 12.06 5.09
C SER A 29 -3.03 11.24 6.04
N PHE A 30 -3.09 11.47 7.35
CA PHE A 30 -2.36 10.68 8.35
C PHE A 30 -2.84 9.23 8.41
N LEU A 31 -4.14 8.98 8.29
CA LEU A 31 -4.66 7.61 8.20
C LEU A 31 -4.09 6.90 6.96
N ALA A 32 -4.00 7.57 5.81
CA ALA A 32 -3.43 6.97 4.59
C ALA A 32 -1.96 6.57 4.73
N LEU A 33 -1.22 7.15 5.70
CA LEU A 33 0.18 6.81 5.95
C LEU A 33 0.36 5.48 6.69
N GLY A 34 -0.73 4.87 7.19
CA GLY A 34 -0.67 3.64 7.98
C GLY A 34 0.22 2.55 7.38
N PRO A 35 0.05 2.13 6.12
CA PRO A 35 0.90 1.12 5.48
C PRO A 35 2.40 1.46 5.47
N PHE A 36 2.73 2.75 5.36
CA PHE A 36 4.12 3.22 5.25
C PHE A 36 4.80 3.43 6.60
N ILE A 37 4.02 3.67 7.67
CA ILE A 37 4.55 3.91 9.02
C ILE A 37 4.46 2.65 9.88
N LEU A 38 3.29 1.99 9.89
CA LEU A 38 3.07 0.83 10.76
C LEU A 38 3.99 -0.32 10.36
N TRP A 39 4.15 -0.58 9.07
CA TRP A 39 4.98 -1.68 8.58
C TRP A 39 6.44 -1.63 9.06
N PRO A 40 7.20 -0.53 8.86
CA PRO A 40 8.55 -0.43 9.41
C PRO A 40 8.58 -0.42 10.94
N VAL A 41 7.57 0.14 11.61
CA VAL A 41 7.48 0.06 13.09
C VAL A 41 7.39 -1.40 13.54
N PHE A 42 6.55 -2.22 12.90
CA PHE A 42 6.46 -3.64 13.21
C PHE A 42 7.77 -4.39 12.94
N LEU A 43 8.50 -4.05 11.88
CA LEU A 43 9.82 -4.62 11.63
C LEU A 43 10.84 -4.27 12.72
N VAL A 44 10.90 -2.99 13.11
CA VAL A 44 11.80 -2.53 14.18
C VAL A 44 11.43 -3.20 15.50
N LEU A 45 10.15 -3.30 15.83
CA LEU A 45 9.68 -4.01 17.02
C LEU A 45 10.03 -5.50 16.96
N GLY A 46 9.94 -6.14 15.79
CA GLY A 46 10.29 -7.55 15.62
C GLY A 46 11.78 -7.80 15.79
N TRP A 47 12.60 -6.89 15.25
CA TRP A 47 14.04 -6.92 15.47
C TRP A 47 14.42 -6.69 16.94
N LEU A 48 13.81 -5.69 17.60
CA LEU A 48 14.01 -5.46 19.04
C LEU A 48 13.57 -6.65 19.88
N ALA A 49 12.43 -7.26 19.54
CA ALA A 49 11.96 -8.47 20.20
C ALA A 49 13.00 -9.59 20.04
N ARG A 50 13.49 -9.84 18.82
CA ARG A 50 14.53 -10.83 18.56
C ARG A 50 15.77 -10.61 19.46
N LEU A 51 16.28 -9.38 19.55
CA LEU A 51 17.42 -9.05 20.43
C LEU A 51 17.15 -9.30 21.92
N LEU A 52 15.92 -9.08 22.38
CA LEU A 52 15.53 -9.32 23.77
C LEU A 52 15.36 -10.81 24.07
N PHE A 53 14.80 -11.57 23.12
CA PHE A 53 14.43 -12.98 23.28
C PHE A 53 15.54 -13.97 22.91
N GLU A 54 16.58 -13.56 22.18
CA GLU A 54 17.79 -14.37 21.97
C GLU A 54 18.62 -14.55 23.27
N ARG A 55 18.26 -13.83 24.34
CA ARG A 55 18.85 -14.06 25.66
C ARG A 55 18.34 -15.38 26.27
N PRO A 56 19.18 -16.14 27.00
CA PRO A 56 18.86 -17.48 27.52
C PRO A 56 17.73 -17.52 28.57
N LEU A 57 17.08 -16.39 28.86
CA LEU A 57 16.02 -16.26 29.85
C LEU A 57 14.63 -16.67 29.32
N PHE A 58 14.46 -16.78 28.01
CA PHE A 58 13.16 -17.07 27.40
C PHE A 58 13.13 -18.45 26.74
N PRO A 59 12.01 -19.20 26.87
CA PRO A 59 11.86 -20.47 26.17
C PRO A 59 11.82 -20.24 24.65
N SER A 60 12.60 -21.04 23.92
CA SER A 60 12.77 -20.94 22.46
C SER A 60 11.46 -21.08 21.67
N SER A 61 10.43 -21.68 22.25
CA SER A 61 9.09 -21.83 21.66
C SER A 61 8.29 -20.52 21.61
N LEU A 62 8.60 -19.52 22.45
CA LEU A 62 7.87 -18.24 22.46
C LEU A 62 8.24 -17.33 21.29
N LEU A 63 9.51 -17.37 20.84
CA LEU A 63 10.01 -16.46 19.81
C LEU A 63 9.26 -16.61 18.46
N PRO A 64 9.02 -17.82 17.92
CA PRO A 64 8.23 -17.99 16.71
C PRO A 64 6.79 -17.50 16.88
N PHE A 65 6.17 -17.74 18.03
CA PHE A 65 4.79 -17.32 18.30
C PHE A 65 4.67 -15.79 18.37
N LEU A 66 5.61 -15.11 19.04
CA LEU A 66 5.63 -13.66 19.13
C LEU A 66 5.93 -13.02 17.78
N THR A 67 6.88 -13.55 17.03
CA THR A 67 7.21 -13.07 15.68
C THR A 67 6.02 -13.24 14.75
N PHE A 68 5.37 -14.41 14.76
CA PHE A 68 4.16 -14.66 14.00
C PHE A 68 3.02 -13.70 14.39
N SER A 69 2.78 -13.53 15.69
CA SER A 69 1.75 -12.61 16.19
C SER A 69 2.01 -11.17 15.78
N LEU A 70 3.27 -10.73 15.85
CA LEU A 70 3.69 -9.40 15.46
C LEU A 70 3.52 -9.16 13.96
N VAL A 71 3.81 -10.17 13.12
CA VAL A 71 3.65 -10.11 11.66
C VAL A 71 2.17 -10.22 11.25
N MET A 72 1.34 -10.95 11.99
CA MET A 72 -0.08 -11.14 11.67
C MET A 72 -1.00 -10.06 12.24
N SER A 73 -0.61 -9.38 13.32
CA SER A 73 -1.39 -8.28 13.90
C SER A 73 -1.67 -7.10 12.95
N PRO A 74 -0.72 -6.62 12.11
CA PRO A 74 -0.95 -5.53 11.17
C PRO A 74 -1.93 -5.98 10.10
N LEU A 75 -1.84 -7.24 9.67
CA LEU A 75 -2.78 -7.84 8.73
C LEU A 75 -4.22 -7.76 9.24
N LEU A 76 -4.44 -8.18 10.49
CA LEU A 76 -5.76 -8.10 11.10
C LEU A 76 -6.25 -6.64 11.16
N GLY A 77 -5.37 -5.71 11.52
CA GLY A 77 -5.65 -4.28 11.46
C GLY A 77 -6.06 -3.80 10.07
N PHE A 78 -5.38 -4.26 9.01
CA PHE A 78 -5.71 -3.93 7.64
C PHE A 78 -7.04 -4.53 7.19
N LEU A 79 -7.37 -5.76 7.59
CA LEU A 79 -8.69 -6.35 7.33
C LEU A 79 -9.82 -5.56 7.99
N VAL A 80 -9.61 -5.05 9.22
CA VAL A 80 -10.56 -4.15 9.88
C VAL A 80 -10.71 -2.85 9.09
N VAL A 81 -9.60 -2.26 8.63
CA VAL A 81 -9.62 -1.08 7.75
C VAL A 81 -10.39 -1.35 6.47
N LEU A 82 -10.24 -2.53 5.85
CA LEU A 82 -11.02 -2.92 4.69
C LEU A 82 -12.52 -3.01 4.98
N ALA A 83 -12.91 -3.64 6.08
CA ALA A 83 -14.32 -3.72 6.48
C ALA A 83 -14.92 -2.32 6.70
N VAL A 84 -14.16 -1.40 7.32
CA VAL A 84 -14.54 0.01 7.47
C VAL A 84 -14.62 0.72 6.12
N SER A 85 -13.70 0.41 5.20
CA SER A 85 -13.68 1.00 3.85
C SER A 85 -14.95 0.66 3.07
N VAL A 86 -15.41 -0.58 3.13
CA VAL A 86 -16.64 -1.02 2.46
C VAL A 86 -17.85 -0.27 3.03
N LYS A 87 -17.93 -0.11 4.36
CA LYS A 87 -19.02 0.66 5.01
C LYS A 87 -19.01 2.14 4.65
N ARG A 88 -17.85 2.72 4.36
CA ARG A 88 -17.67 4.14 4.03
C ARG A 88 -17.48 4.41 2.53
N ALA A 89 -17.85 3.46 1.67
CA ALA A 89 -17.74 3.59 0.22
C ALA A 89 -16.31 3.94 -0.27
N PHE A 90 -15.30 3.27 0.29
CA PHE A 90 -13.90 3.35 -0.12
C PHE A 90 -13.31 4.77 -0.04
N PRO A 91 -13.22 5.35 1.17
CA PRO A 91 -12.64 6.68 1.33
C PRO A 91 -11.17 6.67 0.89
N ARG A 92 -10.67 7.79 0.37
CA ARG A 92 -9.33 7.92 -0.24
C ARG A 92 -8.19 7.38 0.62
N TRP A 93 -8.27 7.57 1.93
CA TRP A 93 -7.24 7.11 2.86
C TRP A 93 -7.11 5.58 2.92
N THR A 94 -8.12 4.83 2.47
CA THR A 94 -8.09 3.36 2.42
C THR A 94 -7.38 2.80 1.19
N MET A 95 -7.11 3.62 0.17
CA MET A 95 -6.50 3.17 -1.08
C MET A 95 -5.16 2.43 -0.90
N PRO A 96 -4.15 2.96 -0.17
CA PRO A 96 -2.86 2.28 -0.06
C PRO A 96 -2.97 0.96 0.72
N TYR A 97 -3.99 0.82 1.59
CA TYR A 97 -4.25 -0.42 2.32
C TYR A 97 -4.70 -1.55 1.39
N TRP A 98 -5.48 -1.25 0.34
CA TRP A 98 -5.87 -2.24 -0.65
C TRP A 98 -4.66 -2.81 -1.39
N GLY A 99 -3.66 -1.97 -1.66
CA GLY A 99 -2.39 -2.42 -2.23
C GLY A 99 -1.69 -3.41 -1.33
N LEU A 100 -1.48 -3.00 -0.08
CA LEU A 100 -0.80 -3.83 0.92
C LEU A 100 -1.51 -5.17 1.16
N VAL A 101 -2.85 -5.16 1.18
CA VAL A 101 -3.63 -6.40 1.26
C VAL A 101 -3.40 -7.24 0.00
N GLY A 102 -3.48 -6.65 -1.19
CA GLY A 102 -3.25 -7.37 -2.44
C GLY A 102 -1.90 -8.10 -2.48
N ILE A 103 -0.81 -7.43 -2.11
CA ILE A 103 0.53 -8.06 -2.09
C ILE A 103 0.65 -9.15 -1.03
N PHE A 104 -0.01 -8.98 0.12
CA PHE A 104 -0.05 -10.05 1.13
C PHE A 104 -0.79 -11.30 0.64
N PHE A 105 -1.93 -11.14 -0.05
CA PHE A 105 -2.64 -12.28 -0.63
C PHE A 105 -1.87 -12.93 -1.77
N LEU A 106 -1.09 -12.17 -2.55
CA LEU A 106 -0.12 -12.74 -3.51
C LEU A 106 0.94 -13.58 -2.80
N TYR A 107 1.51 -13.08 -1.71
CA TYR A 107 2.48 -13.83 -0.91
C TYR A 107 1.88 -15.15 -0.38
N LEU A 108 0.69 -15.09 0.24
CA LEU A 108 0.02 -16.29 0.76
C LEU A 108 -0.37 -17.27 -0.33
N MET A 109 -0.68 -16.80 -1.55
CA MET A 109 -0.96 -17.68 -2.69
C MET A 109 0.25 -18.55 -3.05
N THR A 110 1.47 -18.02 -2.89
CA THR A 110 2.72 -18.73 -3.18
C THR A 110 3.34 -19.43 -1.96
N PHE A 111 2.84 -19.14 -0.75
CA PHE A 111 3.42 -19.65 0.49
C PHE A 111 3.10 -21.13 0.70
N THR A 112 4.16 -21.94 0.88
CA THR A 112 4.07 -23.34 1.29
C THR A 112 4.82 -23.51 2.61
N GLY A 113 4.16 -24.00 3.64
CA GLY A 113 4.76 -24.09 4.97
C GLY A 113 3.77 -24.48 6.05
N THR A 114 3.99 -23.99 7.28
CA THR A 114 3.09 -24.20 8.40
C THR A 114 2.55 -22.88 8.93
N ILE A 115 1.23 -22.79 9.13
CA ILE A 115 0.56 -21.66 9.79
C ILE A 115 -0.14 -22.22 11.03
N ALA A 116 0.20 -21.69 12.21
CA ALA A 116 -0.32 -22.19 13.49
C ALA A 116 -0.13 -23.72 13.69
N GLY A 117 1.01 -24.25 13.23
CA GLY A 117 1.36 -25.67 13.35
C GLY A 117 0.63 -26.60 12.36
N GLN A 118 -0.23 -26.06 11.48
CA GLN A 118 -0.88 -26.84 10.43
C GLN A 118 -0.20 -26.59 9.08
N ASN A 119 -0.06 -27.65 8.28
CA ASN A 119 0.43 -27.55 6.92
C ASN A 119 -0.50 -26.64 6.12
N PHE A 120 0.06 -25.57 5.59
CA PHE A 120 -0.63 -24.62 4.72
C PHE A 120 0.02 -24.68 3.35
N ASN A 121 -0.82 -24.94 2.35
CA ASN A 121 -0.44 -24.86 0.96
C ASN A 121 -1.26 -23.75 0.31
N GLY A 122 -0.60 -22.63 0.06
CA GLY A 122 -1.17 -21.49 -0.63
C GLY A 122 -1.80 -21.86 -1.97
N GLY A 123 -2.76 -21.06 -2.41
CA GLY A 123 -3.38 -21.24 -3.71
C GLY A 123 -4.33 -20.10 -4.03
N TRP A 124 -4.99 -20.20 -5.19
CA TRP A 124 -5.92 -19.17 -5.64
C TRP A 124 -7.09 -18.94 -4.66
N TRP A 125 -7.44 -19.96 -3.86
CA TRP A 125 -8.52 -19.89 -2.86
C TRP A 125 -8.25 -18.87 -1.75
N VAL A 126 -6.97 -18.51 -1.51
CA VAL A 126 -6.61 -17.47 -0.55
C VAL A 126 -7.27 -16.14 -0.94
N TRP A 127 -7.56 -15.90 -2.22
CA TRP A 127 -8.25 -14.68 -2.68
C TRP A 127 -9.74 -14.61 -2.31
N LEU A 128 -10.37 -15.69 -1.85
CA LEU A 128 -11.81 -15.73 -1.56
C LEU A 128 -12.29 -14.59 -0.65
N PRO A 129 -11.63 -14.25 0.48
CA PRO A 129 -12.06 -13.15 1.34
C PRO A 129 -11.98 -11.78 0.64
N VAL A 130 -10.95 -11.56 -0.18
CA VAL A 130 -10.78 -10.32 -0.96
C VAL A 130 -11.86 -10.22 -2.03
N MET A 131 -12.10 -11.31 -2.77
CA MET A 131 -13.17 -11.37 -3.78
C MET A 131 -14.55 -11.18 -3.17
N LEU A 132 -14.81 -11.77 -2.00
CA LEU A 132 -16.06 -11.57 -1.26
C LEU A 132 -16.21 -10.11 -0.79
N ALA A 133 -15.16 -9.51 -0.23
CA ALA A 133 -15.19 -8.10 0.18
C ALA A 133 -15.42 -7.16 -1.01
N ALA A 134 -14.73 -7.40 -2.13
CA ALA A 134 -14.91 -6.66 -3.37
C ALA A 134 -16.33 -6.85 -3.95
N GLY A 135 -16.84 -8.10 -3.93
CA GLY A 135 -18.18 -8.44 -4.39
C GLY A 135 -19.29 -7.82 -3.53
N VAL A 136 -19.16 -7.87 -2.20
CA VAL A 136 -20.08 -7.20 -1.27
C VAL A 136 -20.02 -5.69 -1.45
N GLY A 137 -18.82 -5.11 -1.58
CA GLY A 137 -18.65 -3.70 -1.89
C GLY A 137 -19.36 -3.32 -3.20
N ALA A 138 -19.14 -4.09 -4.26
CA ALA A 138 -19.79 -3.91 -5.56
C ALA A 138 -21.32 -4.00 -5.46
N TRP A 139 -21.83 -5.03 -4.77
CA TRP A 139 -23.25 -5.29 -4.61
C TRP A 139 -23.97 -4.23 -3.77
N LEU A 140 -23.42 -3.88 -2.60
CA LEU A 140 -23.96 -2.82 -1.74
C LEU A 140 -24.12 -1.52 -2.51
N GLY A 141 -23.18 -1.30 -3.41
CA GLY A 141 -23.22 -0.15 -4.25
C GLY A 141 -24.17 -0.14 -5.41
N LEU A 142 -24.35 -1.28 -6.08
CA LEU A 142 -25.40 -1.45 -7.08
C LEU A 142 -26.80 -1.25 -6.46
N ARG A 143 -26.97 -1.65 -5.19
CA ARG A 143 -28.24 -1.53 -4.45
C ARG A 143 -28.47 -0.14 -3.88
N SER A 144 -27.40 0.59 -3.61
CA SER A 144 -27.47 1.96 -3.14
C SER A 144 -27.92 2.84 -4.31
N ASN A 145 -29.19 3.25 -4.33
CA ASN A 145 -29.71 4.28 -5.25
C ASN A 145 -29.06 5.67 -5.02
N ARG A 146 -28.01 5.72 -4.21
CA ARG A 146 -27.24 6.92 -3.95
C ARG A 146 -26.42 7.24 -5.18
N ALA A 147 -26.77 8.35 -5.82
CA ALA A 147 -25.84 9.14 -6.61
C ALA A 147 -24.50 9.40 -5.86
N GLU A 148 -24.47 9.24 -4.52
CA GLU A 148 -23.27 9.25 -3.67
C GLU A 148 -22.35 8.02 -3.84
N TRP A 149 -22.86 6.87 -4.32
CA TRP A 149 -22.04 5.67 -4.58
C TRP A 149 -21.44 5.66 -5.99
N SER A 150 -21.96 6.50 -6.89
CA SER A 150 -21.17 6.96 -8.05
C SER A 150 -20.05 7.82 -7.47
N GLY A 151 -18.89 7.27 -7.15
CA GLY A 151 -17.88 7.00 -8.18
C GLY A 151 -17.27 8.27 -8.77
N GLN A 152 -17.78 9.47 -8.43
CA GLN A 152 -17.30 10.76 -8.95
C GLN A 152 -15.86 11.06 -8.47
N GLY A 153 -15.41 10.46 -7.37
CA GLY A 153 -14.04 10.62 -6.87
C GLY A 153 -13.01 9.59 -7.34
N THR A 154 -13.41 8.33 -7.58
CA THR A 154 -12.46 7.21 -7.80
C THR A 154 -12.56 6.58 -9.19
N ARG A 155 -13.71 6.64 -9.87
CA ARG A 155 -13.83 6.07 -11.23
C ARG A 155 -13.24 6.96 -12.33
N GLY A 156 -13.00 8.24 -12.03
CA GLY A 156 -12.36 9.20 -12.94
C GLY A 156 -10.90 9.51 -12.60
N ASP A 157 -10.48 9.30 -11.35
CA ASP A 157 -9.13 9.65 -10.89
C ASP A 157 -8.21 8.42 -10.95
N TRP A 158 -7.50 8.28 -12.06
CA TRP A 158 -6.51 7.22 -12.27
C TRP A 158 -5.40 7.24 -11.21
N THR A 159 -5.13 8.39 -10.57
CA THR A 159 -4.12 8.50 -9.52
C THR A 159 -4.50 7.72 -8.27
N SER A 160 -5.80 7.46 -8.04
CA SER A 160 -6.26 6.60 -6.94
C SER A 160 -5.82 5.14 -7.14
N ILE A 161 -5.88 4.62 -8.38
CA ILE A 161 -5.39 3.27 -8.69
C ILE A 161 -3.87 3.22 -8.54
N SER A 162 -3.15 4.23 -9.02
CA SER A 162 -1.71 4.37 -8.77
C SER A 162 -1.42 4.40 -7.27
N PHE A 163 -2.25 5.06 -6.46
CA PHE A 163 -2.05 5.11 -5.01
C PHE A 163 -2.31 3.76 -4.31
N VAL A 164 -3.27 2.95 -4.82
CA VAL A 164 -3.42 1.55 -4.41
C VAL A 164 -2.12 0.78 -4.70
N LEU A 165 -1.61 0.85 -5.93
CA LEU A 165 -0.36 0.16 -6.32
C LEU A 165 0.84 0.65 -5.51
N TYR A 166 0.92 1.95 -5.24
CA TYR A 166 1.95 2.56 -4.41
C TYR A 166 1.95 2.01 -2.97
N GLY A 167 0.77 1.66 -2.43
CA GLY A 167 0.63 1.01 -1.14
C GLY A 167 1.23 -0.40 -1.04
N MET A 168 1.57 -1.04 -2.17
CA MET A 168 2.30 -2.32 -2.20
C MET A 168 3.79 -2.16 -1.92
N LEU A 169 4.35 -0.96 -2.19
CA LEU A 169 5.78 -0.72 -2.17
C LEU A 169 6.45 -0.98 -0.82
N PRO A 170 5.83 -0.67 0.34
CA PRO A 170 6.40 -1.05 1.63
C PRO A 170 6.71 -2.55 1.74
N ALA A 171 5.77 -3.42 1.38
CA ALA A 171 5.99 -4.86 1.46
C ALA A 171 7.07 -5.31 0.46
N MET A 172 7.06 -4.77 -0.76
CA MET A 172 8.06 -5.08 -1.79
C MET A 172 9.47 -4.67 -1.36
N LEU A 173 9.63 -3.49 -0.76
CA LEU A 173 10.90 -3.05 -0.22
C LEU A 173 11.39 -4.02 0.83
N VAL A 174 10.54 -4.41 1.79
CA VAL A 174 10.93 -5.35 2.85
C VAL A 174 11.31 -6.71 2.30
N ALA A 175 10.57 -7.21 1.31
CA ALA A 175 10.92 -8.45 0.63
C ALA A 175 12.29 -8.37 -0.04
N GLY A 176 12.68 -7.21 -0.60
CA GLY A 176 14.01 -7.01 -1.17
C GLY A 176 15.16 -6.96 -0.15
N TYR A 177 14.86 -6.97 1.14
CA TYR A 177 15.82 -6.92 2.26
C TYR A 177 15.79 -8.18 3.13
N ASP A 178 15.09 -9.23 2.72
CA ASP A 178 14.90 -10.45 3.52
C ASP A 178 16.22 -11.12 3.94
N GLU A 179 17.26 -11.05 3.11
CA GLU A 179 18.61 -11.59 3.38
C GLU A 179 19.60 -10.57 3.99
N VAL A 180 19.14 -9.34 4.25
CA VAL A 180 20.03 -8.21 4.52
C VAL A 180 19.99 -7.82 5.99
N HIS A 181 21.09 -8.13 6.68
CA HIS A 181 21.27 -7.86 8.10
C HIS A 181 21.58 -6.38 8.35
N ASP A 182 21.18 -5.87 9.52
CA ASP A 182 21.47 -4.51 10.01
C ASP A 182 21.06 -3.35 9.09
N SER A 183 20.04 -3.59 8.26
CA SER A 183 19.54 -2.65 7.26
C SER A 183 18.30 -1.85 7.70
N GLN A 184 17.89 -1.96 8.97
CA GLN A 184 16.62 -1.43 9.46
C GLN A 184 16.53 0.09 9.30
N VAL A 185 17.65 0.80 9.51
CA VAL A 185 17.72 2.27 9.33
C VAL A 185 17.45 2.66 7.88
N MET A 186 18.00 1.91 6.92
CA MET A 186 17.79 2.21 5.51
C MET A 186 16.36 1.89 5.07
N ILE A 187 15.82 0.74 5.49
CA ILE A 187 14.42 0.38 5.25
C ILE A 187 13.49 1.47 5.81
N LEU A 188 13.70 1.89 7.06
CA LEU A 188 12.92 2.95 7.68
C LEU A 188 13.02 4.27 6.90
N THR A 189 14.21 4.63 6.44
CA THR A 189 14.43 5.86 5.65
C THR A 189 13.69 5.80 4.31
N SER A 190 13.81 4.70 3.57
CA SER A 190 13.06 4.50 2.32
C SER A 190 11.54 4.54 2.55
N MET A 191 11.06 3.97 3.65
CA MET A 191 9.63 3.99 4.02
C MET A 191 9.13 5.40 4.34
N LEU A 192 9.93 6.21 5.05
CA LEU A 192 9.60 7.60 5.34
C LEU A 192 9.56 8.45 4.05
N ILE A 193 10.47 8.19 3.10
CA ILE A 193 10.42 8.81 1.77
C ILE A 193 9.14 8.42 1.04
N LEU A 194 8.76 7.13 1.07
CA LEU A 194 7.51 6.69 0.47
C LEU A 194 6.29 7.34 1.13
N ALA A 195 6.29 7.42 2.47
CA ALA A 195 5.25 8.08 3.26
C ALA A 195 5.12 9.57 2.92
N ALA A 196 6.24 10.27 2.70
CA ALA A 196 6.24 11.66 2.24
C ALA A 196 5.59 11.79 0.86
N GLY A 197 5.91 10.88 -0.09
CA GLY A 197 5.24 10.82 -1.39
C GLY A 197 3.73 10.59 -1.29
N ALA A 198 3.31 9.70 -0.39
CA ALA A 198 1.89 9.44 -0.09
C ALA A 198 1.19 10.65 0.55
N LEU A 199 1.86 11.35 1.48
CA LEU A 199 1.33 12.54 2.12
C LEU A 199 1.13 13.67 1.10
N LEU A 200 2.15 13.93 0.27
CA LEU A 200 2.08 14.92 -0.80
C LEU A 200 0.98 14.59 -1.81
N HIS A 201 0.79 13.30 -2.13
CA HIS A 201 -0.31 12.84 -2.96
C HIS A 201 -1.67 13.23 -2.35
N MET A 202 -1.90 12.90 -1.08
CA MET A 202 -3.15 13.20 -0.38
C MET A 202 -3.41 14.71 -0.23
N ARG A 203 -2.35 15.52 -0.15
CA ARG A 203 -2.41 16.98 0.03
C ARG A 203 -2.47 17.78 -1.28
N SER A 204 -2.29 17.13 -2.43
CA SER A 204 -2.30 17.80 -3.73
C SER A 204 -3.72 17.98 -4.27
N SER A 205 -4.02 19.19 -4.76
CA SER A 205 -5.27 19.50 -5.46
C SER A 205 -5.25 19.06 -6.93
N HIS A 206 -4.08 19.16 -7.58
CA HIS A 206 -3.94 18.88 -9.00
C HIS A 206 -3.52 17.43 -9.28
N LEU A 207 -4.12 16.82 -10.31
CA LEU A 207 -3.83 15.43 -10.71
C LEU A 207 -2.35 15.20 -11.06
N TRP A 208 -1.70 16.14 -11.75
CA TRP A 208 -0.29 15.98 -12.12
C TRP A 208 0.64 16.05 -10.89
N GLN A 209 0.29 16.86 -9.87
CA GLN A 209 1.04 16.92 -8.61
C GLN A 209 0.90 15.61 -7.84
N ARG A 210 -0.32 15.06 -7.79
CA ARG A 210 -0.59 13.74 -7.21
C ARG A 210 0.22 12.63 -7.87
N ALA A 211 0.36 12.67 -9.19
CA ALA A 211 1.14 11.69 -9.92
C ALA A 211 2.64 11.87 -9.66
N LEU A 212 3.12 13.11 -9.77
CA LEU A 212 4.53 13.46 -9.57
C LEU A 212 4.99 13.09 -8.15
N SER A 213 4.16 13.30 -7.13
CA SER A 213 4.52 12.95 -5.76
C SER A 213 4.71 11.44 -5.56
N LEU A 214 3.88 10.61 -6.19
CA LEU A 214 4.05 9.15 -6.16
C LEU A 214 5.31 8.72 -6.92
N VAL A 215 5.54 9.29 -8.11
CA VAL A 215 6.75 8.99 -8.91
C VAL A 215 8.02 9.41 -8.18
N LEU A 216 8.07 10.61 -7.61
CA LEU A 216 9.23 11.09 -6.86
C LEU A 216 9.46 10.28 -5.59
N GLY A 217 8.41 10.02 -4.81
CA GLY A 217 8.51 9.17 -3.62
C GLY A 217 9.04 7.77 -3.95
N PHE A 218 8.51 7.17 -5.03
CA PHE A 218 9.00 5.89 -5.54
C PHE A 218 10.47 5.96 -5.97
N CYS A 219 10.84 6.87 -6.88
CA CYS A 219 12.19 6.95 -7.42
C CYS A 219 13.23 7.20 -6.32
N LEU A 220 12.94 8.08 -5.37
CA LEU A 220 13.84 8.37 -4.25
C LEU A 220 13.93 7.18 -3.28
N GLY A 221 12.79 6.61 -2.86
CA GLY A 221 12.75 5.51 -1.91
C GLY A 221 13.38 4.22 -2.46
N TRP A 222 13.04 3.89 -3.71
CA TRP A 222 13.57 2.72 -4.42
C TRP A 222 15.03 2.91 -4.83
N GLY A 223 15.41 4.09 -5.31
CA GLY A 223 16.79 4.40 -5.66
C GLY A 223 17.72 4.29 -4.45
N LEU A 224 17.31 4.84 -3.30
CA LEU A 224 18.04 4.71 -2.04
C LEU A 224 18.19 3.23 -1.64
N ALA A 225 17.11 2.45 -1.73
CA ALA A 225 17.14 1.03 -1.42
C ALA A 225 18.08 0.25 -2.35
N ALA A 226 18.03 0.51 -3.65
CA ALA A 226 18.85 -0.15 -4.65
C ALA A 226 20.36 0.14 -4.45
N VAL A 227 20.72 1.39 -4.17
CA VAL A 227 22.11 1.78 -3.87
C VAL A 227 22.59 1.11 -2.57
N ASN A 228 21.75 1.10 -1.53
CA ASN A 228 22.11 0.47 -0.28
C ASN A 228 22.32 -1.04 -0.41
N LEU A 229 21.45 -1.73 -1.15
CA LEU A 229 21.58 -3.15 -1.42
C LEU A 229 22.83 -3.46 -2.24
N ALA A 230 23.12 -2.65 -3.26
CA ALA A 230 24.34 -2.78 -4.04
C ALA A 230 25.59 -2.59 -3.16
N ASN A 231 25.57 -1.63 -2.23
CA ASN A 231 26.66 -1.43 -1.27
C ASN A 231 26.80 -2.62 -0.30
N TYR A 232 25.69 -3.15 0.22
CA TYR A 232 25.70 -4.27 1.16
C TYR A 232 26.29 -5.54 0.54
N TRP A 233 25.94 -5.82 -0.72
CA TRP A 233 26.38 -7.03 -1.42
C TRP A 233 27.76 -6.89 -2.08
N SER A 234 28.28 -5.68 -2.25
CA SER A 234 29.58 -5.46 -2.90
C SER A 234 30.73 -6.11 -2.12
N GLY A 235 31.41 -7.07 -2.76
CA GLY A 235 32.53 -7.80 -2.18
C GLY A 235 32.16 -8.84 -1.13
N ARG A 236 30.88 -8.96 -0.76
CA ARG A 236 30.40 -9.99 0.18
C ARG A 236 30.29 -11.33 -0.53
N GLN A 237 30.67 -12.41 0.14
CA GLN A 237 30.53 -13.77 -0.37
C GLN A 237 29.84 -14.65 0.67
N GLU A 238 28.64 -15.13 0.33
CA GLU A 238 27.90 -16.10 1.15
C GLU A 238 28.17 -17.53 0.68
N ILE A 239 27.84 -18.53 1.51
CA ILE A 239 28.14 -19.96 1.25
C ILE A 239 27.54 -20.46 -0.08
N TRP A 240 26.41 -19.87 -0.50
CA TRP A 240 25.71 -20.23 -1.73
C TRP A 240 26.20 -19.47 -2.98
N MET A 241 27.18 -18.57 -2.84
CA MET A 241 27.69 -17.75 -3.94
C MET A 241 29.00 -18.32 -4.51
N ASP A 242 29.02 -18.58 -5.82
CA ASP A 242 30.22 -19.02 -6.54
C ASP A 242 31.35 -17.97 -6.57
N ARG A 243 30.99 -16.69 -6.47
CA ARG A 243 31.90 -15.53 -6.48
C ARG A 243 31.36 -14.41 -5.59
N PRO A 244 32.22 -13.51 -5.07
CA PRO A 244 31.76 -12.34 -4.33
C PRO A 244 30.75 -11.51 -5.14
N GLY A 245 29.79 -10.91 -4.44
CA GLY A 245 28.78 -10.04 -5.00
C GLY A 245 29.41 -8.82 -5.68
N ASP A 246 28.93 -8.52 -6.89
CA ASP A 246 29.31 -7.33 -7.64
C ASP A 246 28.27 -6.23 -7.45
N TRP A 247 28.74 -4.98 -7.31
CA TRP A 247 27.87 -3.83 -7.07
C TRP A 247 26.88 -3.61 -8.22
N TRP A 248 27.36 -3.70 -9.47
CA TRP A 248 26.50 -3.58 -10.65
C TRP A 248 25.57 -4.78 -10.82
N GLY A 249 26.08 -5.97 -10.49
CA GLY A 249 25.31 -7.21 -10.43
C GLY A 249 24.07 -7.13 -9.52
N THR A 250 24.13 -6.37 -8.43
CA THR A 250 22.97 -6.13 -7.54
C THR A 250 22.16 -4.90 -7.96
N LEU A 251 22.81 -3.81 -8.37
CA LEU A 251 22.12 -2.56 -8.71
C LEU A 251 21.23 -2.72 -9.95
N LEU A 252 21.73 -3.34 -11.02
CA LEU A 252 21.00 -3.42 -12.29
C LEU A 252 19.68 -4.21 -12.18
N PRO A 253 19.62 -5.40 -11.56
CA PRO A 253 18.35 -6.09 -11.32
C PRO A 253 17.38 -5.29 -10.47
N MET A 254 17.88 -4.56 -9.46
CA MET A 254 17.07 -3.67 -8.63
C MET A 254 16.48 -2.51 -9.44
N LEU A 255 17.28 -1.87 -10.30
CA LEU A 255 16.81 -0.80 -11.18
C LEU A 255 15.83 -1.32 -12.23
N TYR A 256 16.08 -2.51 -12.80
CA TYR A 256 15.17 -3.16 -13.75
C TYR A 256 13.82 -3.47 -13.10
N SER A 257 13.83 -4.07 -11.91
CA SER A 257 12.63 -4.36 -11.13
C SER A 257 11.89 -3.07 -10.76
N GLY A 258 12.63 -2.03 -10.37
CA GLY A 258 12.08 -0.70 -10.12
C GLY A 258 11.44 -0.07 -11.36
N GLY A 259 12.08 -0.21 -12.53
CA GLY A 259 11.52 0.25 -13.81
C GLY A 259 10.19 -0.44 -14.14
N ILE A 260 10.10 -1.76 -13.93
CA ILE A 260 8.84 -2.50 -14.10
C ILE A 260 7.78 -1.99 -13.13
N MET A 261 8.11 -1.83 -11.85
CA MET A 261 7.16 -1.32 -10.84
C MET A 261 6.70 0.10 -11.16
N LEU A 262 7.58 0.97 -11.64
CA LEU A 262 7.23 2.32 -12.09
C LEU A 262 6.27 2.28 -13.29
N CYS A 263 6.51 1.40 -14.26
CA CYS A 263 5.60 1.19 -15.39
C CYS A 263 4.21 0.72 -14.91
N ILE A 264 4.16 -0.21 -13.94
CA ILE A 264 2.90 -0.67 -13.34
C ILE A 264 2.19 0.49 -12.62
N LEU A 265 2.93 1.30 -11.85
CA LEU A 265 2.41 2.47 -11.13
C LEU A 265 1.80 3.51 -12.08
N LEU A 266 2.40 3.70 -13.26
CA LEU A 266 1.97 4.65 -14.30
C LEU A 266 0.90 4.07 -15.25
N LEU A 267 0.64 2.77 -15.21
CA LEU A 267 -0.31 2.10 -16.08
C LEU A 267 -1.71 2.75 -16.09
N PRO A 268 -2.30 3.14 -14.94
CA PRO A 268 -3.59 3.83 -14.92
C PRO A 268 -3.59 5.17 -15.66
N MET A 269 -2.47 5.90 -15.62
CA MET A 269 -2.28 7.16 -16.36
C MET A 269 -2.35 6.91 -17.87
N LEU A 270 -1.61 5.90 -18.35
CA LEU A 270 -1.54 5.55 -19.76
C LEU A 270 -2.93 5.17 -20.30
N PHE A 271 -3.71 4.39 -19.53
CA PHE A 271 -5.09 4.07 -19.90
C PHE A 271 -6.00 5.29 -19.95
N SER A 272 -5.83 6.24 -19.02
CA SER A 272 -6.60 7.48 -19.01
C SER A 272 -6.33 8.34 -20.25
N VAL A 273 -5.06 8.54 -20.60
CA VAL A 273 -4.63 9.29 -21.79
C VAL A 273 -5.14 8.61 -23.07
N LEU A 274 -4.99 7.29 -23.16
CA LEU A 274 -5.44 6.49 -24.31
C LEU A 274 -6.96 6.61 -24.52
N LYS A 275 -7.73 6.51 -23.43
CA LYS A 275 -9.20 6.69 -23.46
C LYS A 275 -9.58 8.10 -23.91
N GLY A 276 -8.89 9.13 -23.43
CA GLY A 276 -9.08 10.52 -23.84
C GLY A 276 -8.84 10.72 -25.33
N PHE A 277 -7.78 10.11 -25.88
CA PHE A 277 -7.45 10.17 -27.29
C PHE A 277 -8.52 9.50 -28.18
N PHE A 278 -8.99 8.31 -27.82
CA PHE A 278 -10.01 7.60 -28.58
C PHE A 278 -11.40 8.25 -28.50
N LEU A 279 -11.78 8.78 -27.33
CA LEU A 279 -13.08 9.45 -27.15
C LEU A 279 -13.10 10.87 -27.73
N GLY A 280 -11.98 11.59 -27.67
CA GLY A 280 -11.84 12.94 -28.23
C GLY A 280 -12.08 12.97 -29.75
N ARG A 281 -11.65 11.93 -30.47
CA ARG A 281 -11.90 11.78 -31.91
C ARG A 281 -13.39 11.67 -32.27
N ARG A 282 -14.25 11.16 -31.37
CA ARG A 282 -15.70 11.04 -31.64
C ARG A 282 -16.44 12.37 -31.55
N ARG A 283 -15.97 13.33 -30.76
CA ARG A 283 -16.64 14.65 -30.63
C ARG A 283 -16.40 15.58 -31.81
N LEU A 284 -15.31 15.38 -32.56
CA LEU A 284 -15.02 16.19 -33.76
C LEU A 284 -15.74 15.68 -35.02
N GLY A 285 -16.21 14.42 -35.02
CA GLY A 285 -16.91 13.82 -36.17
C GLY A 285 -18.45 13.97 -36.17
N SER A 286 -19.04 14.56 -35.13
CA SER A 286 -20.49 14.76 -35.01
C SER A 286 -20.93 16.22 -35.22
N ALA A 287 -20.02 17.08 -35.67
CA ALA A 287 -20.26 18.49 -35.92
C ALA A 287 -20.29 18.84 -37.43
N SER A 288 -20.39 17.83 -38.30
CA SER A 288 -20.55 17.94 -39.75
C SER A 288 -21.87 17.33 -40.18
#